data_AF-A0A9D6JAB4-F1
#
_entry.id   AF-A0A9D6JAB4-F1
#
_cell.length_a   1.000
_cell.length_b   1.000
_cell.length_c   1.000
_cell.angle_alpha   90.00
_cell.angle_beta   90.00
_cell.angle_gamma   90.00
#
_symmetry.space_group_name_H-M   'P 1'
#
loop_
_entity.id
_entity.type
_entity.pdbx_description
1 polymer ?
#
loop_
_entity_poly.entity_id
_entity_poly.type
_entity_poly.pdbx_seq_one_letter_code
_entity_poly.pdbx_strand_id
1 'polypeptide(L)'
;ALGGVTRRPHQVIGMHFFYPAHIMKLVEVIPGLETSEETVSDILSFAESLRKLPVRVNECPGFLVNRILMPYLNEAACCVQEGAASARSIDEAMVAFGFPMGPFTLVDNLGFDVCREVVNVLQDAYGSRMQPAVIWERLYDLQRFGVKSGAGFYLYGERAGQPDQELNEVIRGLRAYQKATSECSVNRLVLPMINEAIRCLEEHVCTAADVDLAVIAGLGFPQTKGGILHYADEVGLPTVLSELQRFAQSFGDRFWPAPLLKRKVAAGHFGRQAKRGFFDYP
;
A
#
# COMPACT_ATOMS: atom_id res chain seq x y z
N ALA A 1 3.18 9.13 21.44
CA ALA A 1 3.07 8.44 22.76
C ALA A 1 4.42 8.07 23.38
N LEU A 2 5.33 7.40 22.64
CA LEU A 2 6.62 6.93 23.18
C LEU A 2 7.52 8.04 23.73
N GLY A 3 7.61 9.20 23.06
CA GLY A 3 8.43 10.31 23.56
C GLY A 3 7.99 10.82 24.94
N GLY A 4 6.67 10.88 25.19
CA GLY A 4 6.09 11.43 26.41
C GLY A 4 6.33 10.62 27.69
N VAL A 5 6.72 9.35 27.57
CA VAL A 5 7.13 8.52 28.73
C VAL A 5 8.63 8.58 29.01
N THR A 6 9.38 9.41 28.26
CA THR A 6 10.82 9.61 28.45
C THR A 6 11.13 10.95 29.11
N ARG A 7 12.35 11.09 29.65
CA ARG A 7 12.86 12.39 30.15
C ARG A 7 13.49 13.26 29.06
N ARG A 8 13.55 12.78 27.81
CA ARG A 8 14.22 13.43 26.68
C ARG A 8 13.40 13.30 25.39
N PRO A 9 12.13 13.74 25.39
CA PRO A 9 11.23 13.56 24.25
C PRO A 9 11.79 14.16 22.94
N HIS A 10 12.57 15.24 23.04
CA HIS A 10 13.25 15.87 21.91
C HIS A 10 14.33 15.01 21.25
N GLN A 11 14.84 13.97 21.91
CA GLN A 11 15.82 13.01 21.38
C GLN A 11 15.18 11.66 21.01
N VAL A 12 13.84 11.56 21.02
CA VAL A 12 13.12 10.36 20.63
C VAL A 12 12.61 10.54 19.20
N ILE A 13 12.84 9.55 18.34
CA ILE A 13 12.44 9.57 16.93
C ILE A 13 12.20 8.15 16.43
N GLY A 14 11.22 7.99 15.55
CA GLY A 14 10.95 6.71 14.89
C GLY A 14 11.91 6.47 13.73
N MET A 15 12.44 5.25 13.63
CA MET A 15 13.16 4.76 12.46
C MET A 15 12.53 3.44 12.01
N HIS A 16 11.73 3.47 10.96
CA HIS A 16 11.07 2.29 10.42
C HIS A 16 11.88 1.72 9.25
N PHE A 17 12.54 0.59 9.52
CA PHE A 17 13.31 -0.18 8.53
C PHE A 17 12.42 -1.21 7.82
N PHE A 18 12.72 -1.45 6.55
CA PHE A 18 11.97 -2.41 5.72
C PHE A 18 12.63 -3.78 5.72
N TYR A 19 11.84 -4.83 5.86
CA TYR A 19 12.35 -6.20 5.85
C TYR A 19 12.72 -6.68 4.44
N PRO A 20 13.87 -7.36 4.24
CA PRO A 20 14.97 -7.53 5.19
C PRO A 20 15.82 -6.26 5.35
N ALA A 21 16.02 -5.79 6.59
CA ALA A 21 16.62 -4.47 6.89
C ALA A 21 18.05 -4.29 6.38
N HIS A 22 18.80 -5.36 6.15
CA HIS A 22 20.17 -5.30 5.61
C HIS A 22 20.18 -5.15 4.08
N ILE A 23 19.11 -5.56 3.39
CA ILE A 23 18.98 -5.49 1.92
C ILE A 23 18.23 -4.23 1.51
N MET A 24 17.09 -3.98 2.14
CA MET A 24 16.22 -2.86 1.78
C MET A 24 16.90 -1.53 2.08
N LYS A 25 16.82 -0.59 1.14
CA LYS A 25 17.48 0.71 1.27
C LYS A 25 16.64 1.73 2.01
N LEU A 26 15.32 1.68 1.88
CA LEU A 26 14.43 2.66 2.48
C LEU A 26 14.45 2.60 4.01
N VAL A 27 14.42 3.78 4.64
CA VAL A 27 14.10 3.96 6.06
C VAL A 27 13.12 5.12 6.17
N GLU A 28 11.97 4.93 6.79
CA GLU A 28 11.09 6.05 7.15
C GLU A 28 11.58 6.63 8.48
N VAL A 29 11.82 7.94 8.52
CA VAL A 29 12.22 8.69 9.71
C VAL A 29 11.01 9.49 10.17
N ILE A 30 10.53 9.20 11.39
CA ILE A 30 9.25 9.70 11.90
C ILE A 30 9.49 10.56 13.14
N PRO A 31 9.62 11.89 12.98
CA PRO A 31 9.69 12.82 14.11
C PRO A 31 8.37 12.78 14.89
N GLY A 32 8.47 12.64 16.20
CA GLY A 32 7.34 12.93 17.09
C GLY A 32 7.16 14.43 17.28
N LEU A 33 6.06 14.83 17.92
CA LEU A 33 5.70 16.23 18.11
C LEU A 33 6.77 17.08 18.82
N GLU A 34 7.54 16.47 19.73
CA GLU A 34 8.57 17.15 20.53
C GLU A 34 9.99 16.92 19.98
N THR A 35 10.16 16.08 18.96
CA THR A 35 11.47 15.72 18.40
C THR A 35 12.17 16.97 17.85
N SER A 36 13.42 17.22 18.25
CA SER A 36 14.17 18.37 17.75
C SER A 36 14.63 18.19 16.31
N GLU A 37 14.70 19.28 15.54
CA GLU A 37 15.26 19.25 14.18
C GLU A 37 16.73 18.80 14.16
N GLU A 38 17.49 19.05 15.22
CA GLU A 38 18.84 18.48 15.42
C GLU A 38 18.80 16.95 15.41
N THR A 39 17.90 16.35 16.21
CA THR A 39 17.72 14.89 16.24
C THR A 39 17.30 14.34 14.88
N VAL A 40 16.43 15.05 14.17
CA VAL A 40 16.04 14.65 12.80
C VAL A 40 17.25 14.67 11.87
N SER A 41 18.02 15.76 11.85
CA SER A 41 19.21 15.92 11.01
C SER A 41 20.27 14.85 11.29
N ASP A 42 20.52 14.56 12.56
CA ASP A 42 21.48 13.53 12.98
C ASP A 42 21.06 12.14 12.49
N ILE A 43 19.76 11.81 12.60
CA ILE A 43 19.25 10.51 12.19
C ILE A 43 19.17 10.35 10.67
N LEU A 44 18.88 11.42 9.93
CA LEU A 44 18.99 11.41 8.46
C LEU A 44 20.44 11.12 8.06
N SER A 45 21.41 11.84 8.63
CA SER A 45 22.84 11.64 8.36
C SER A 45 23.31 10.24 8.76
N PHE A 46 22.83 9.73 9.88
CA PHE A 46 23.13 8.37 10.33
C PHE A 46 22.58 7.32 9.36
N ALA A 47 21.33 7.44 8.93
CA ALA A 47 20.75 6.51 7.96
C ALA A 47 21.51 6.53 6.62
N GLU A 48 21.89 7.71 6.12
CA GLU A 48 22.74 7.84 4.93
C GLU A 48 24.11 7.17 5.11
N SER A 49 24.72 7.28 6.30
CA SER A 49 26.01 6.62 6.61
C SER A 49 25.91 5.09 6.56
N LEU A 50 24.71 4.54 6.81
CA LEU A 50 24.39 3.12 6.65
C LEU A 50 24.08 2.74 5.19
N ARG A 51 24.25 3.67 4.24
CA ARG A 51 23.86 3.55 2.81
C ARG A 51 22.36 3.27 2.64
N LYS A 52 21.55 3.81 3.54
CA LYS A 52 20.08 3.82 3.44
C LYS A 52 19.61 5.08 2.73
N LEU A 53 18.36 5.05 2.30
CA LEU A 53 17.62 6.16 1.73
C LEU A 53 16.58 6.58 2.77
N PRO A 54 16.90 7.54 3.65
CA PRO A 54 15.93 8.02 4.62
C PRO A 54 14.89 8.90 3.96
N VAL A 55 13.64 8.74 4.35
CA VAL A 55 12.52 9.60 3.97
C VAL A 55 11.89 10.14 5.24
N ARG A 56 11.82 11.46 5.39
CA ARG A 56 11.12 12.10 6.52
C ARG A 56 9.62 11.97 6.31
N VAL A 57 8.93 11.35 7.26
CA VAL A 57 7.50 11.07 7.23
C VAL A 57 6.87 11.62 8.50
N ASN A 58 5.85 12.47 8.37
CA ASN A 58 5.08 12.91 9.52
C ASN A 58 4.26 11.75 10.11
N GLU A 59 4.21 11.68 11.43
CA GLU A 59 3.56 10.58 12.15
C GLU A 59 2.08 10.44 11.77
N CYS A 60 1.71 9.28 11.24
CA CYS A 60 0.32 8.87 11.04
C CYS A 60 0.21 7.33 11.10
N PRO A 61 -0.99 6.78 11.32
CA PRO A 61 -1.20 5.33 11.30
C PRO A 61 -0.77 4.72 9.96
N GLY A 62 0.18 3.78 10.02
CA GLY A 62 0.80 3.13 8.86
C GLY A 62 1.92 3.91 8.17
N PHE A 63 2.32 5.06 8.73
CA PHE A 63 3.33 5.95 8.14
C PHE A 63 3.01 6.24 6.66
N LEU A 64 3.99 6.07 5.77
CA LEU A 64 3.81 6.33 4.35
C LEU A 64 3.60 5.03 3.57
N VAL A 65 4.56 4.11 3.62
CA VAL A 65 4.58 2.94 2.75
C VAL A 65 3.52 1.92 3.11
N ASN A 66 3.38 1.55 4.40
CA ASN A 66 2.37 0.57 4.80
C ASN A 66 0.96 1.12 4.54
N ARG A 67 0.75 2.42 4.81
CA ARG A 67 -0.49 3.12 4.52
C ARG A 67 -0.86 3.04 3.03
N ILE A 68 0.09 3.21 2.11
CA ILE A 68 -0.14 3.09 0.66
C ILE A 68 -0.29 1.62 0.21
N LEU A 69 0.43 0.69 0.84
CA LEU A 69 0.45 -0.73 0.47
C LEU A 69 -0.85 -1.46 0.83
N MET A 70 -1.42 -1.20 2.01
CA MET A 70 -2.56 -1.97 2.49
C MET A 70 -3.81 -1.88 1.60
N PRO A 71 -4.20 -0.72 1.04
CA PRO A 71 -5.28 -0.66 0.04
C PRO A 71 -5.09 -1.63 -1.13
N TYR A 72 -3.85 -1.80 -1.60
CA TYR A 72 -3.53 -2.71 -2.71
C TYR A 72 -3.66 -4.18 -2.33
N LEU A 73 -3.11 -4.56 -1.17
CA LEU A 73 -3.22 -5.93 -0.69
C LEU A 73 -4.67 -6.28 -0.37
N ASN A 74 -5.40 -5.34 0.23
CA ASN A 74 -6.80 -5.51 0.57
C ASN A 74 -7.68 -5.62 -0.68
N GLU A 75 -7.45 -4.80 -1.71
CA GLU A 75 -8.21 -4.90 -2.94
C GLU A 75 -7.90 -6.18 -3.73
N ALA A 76 -6.64 -6.64 -3.72
CA ALA A 76 -6.30 -7.96 -4.25
C ALA A 76 -7.11 -9.05 -3.54
N ALA A 77 -7.17 -9.03 -2.21
CA ALA A 77 -7.96 -9.96 -1.42
C ALA A 77 -9.47 -9.87 -1.72
N CYS A 78 -10.01 -8.66 -1.92
CA CYS A 78 -11.39 -8.47 -2.40
C CYS A 78 -11.63 -9.14 -3.76
N CYS A 79 -10.72 -8.99 -4.72
CA CYS A 79 -10.83 -9.63 -6.03
C CYS A 79 -10.89 -11.16 -5.94
N VAL A 80 -10.05 -11.76 -5.08
CA VAL A 80 -10.06 -13.22 -4.85
C VAL A 80 -11.35 -13.65 -4.14
N GLN A 81 -11.76 -12.91 -3.11
CA GLN A 81 -13.00 -13.16 -2.38
C GLN A 81 -14.24 -13.14 -3.29
N GLU A 82 -14.29 -12.18 -4.23
CA GLU A 82 -15.37 -12.07 -5.22
C GLU A 82 -15.31 -13.18 -6.29
N GLY A 83 -14.18 -13.89 -6.38
CA GLY A 83 -13.87 -14.83 -7.45
C GLY A 83 -13.67 -14.16 -8.80
N ALA A 84 -13.25 -12.88 -8.80
CA ALA A 84 -12.97 -12.11 -10.00
C ALA A 84 -11.71 -12.62 -10.74
N ALA A 85 -10.72 -13.07 -9.97
CA ALA A 85 -9.48 -13.69 -10.46
C ALA A 85 -8.87 -14.58 -9.39
N SER A 86 -8.02 -15.53 -9.79
CA SER A 86 -7.24 -16.33 -8.86
C SER A 86 -6.07 -15.53 -8.26
N ALA A 87 -5.61 -15.90 -7.07
CA ALA A 87 -4.42 -15.30 -6.45
C ALA A 87 -3.21 -15.31 -7.40
N ARG A 88 -2.98 -16.46 -8.05
CA ARG A 88 -1.92 -16.63 -9.05
C ARG A 88 -2.03 -15.66 -10.22
N SER A 89 -3.21 -15.55 -10.83
CA SER A 89 -3.40 -14.65 -11.98
C SER A 89 -3.22 -13.18 -11.61
N ILE A 90 -3.57 -12.78 -10.38
CA ILE A 90 -3.35 -11.44 -9.87
C ILE A 90 -1.84 -11.20 -9.66
N ASP A 91 -1.14 -12.14 -9.03
CA ASP A 91 0.30 -12.06 -8.84
C ASP A 91 1.05 -11.94 -10.18
N GLU A 92 0.71 -12.78 -11.15
CA GLU A 92 1.28 -12.75 -12.50
C GLU A 92 1.00 -11.40 -13.21
N ALA A 93 -0.21 -10.85 -13.10
CA ALA A 93 -0.55 -9.56 -13.68
C ALA A 93 0.22 -8.40 -13.03
N MET A 94 0.41 -8.42 -11.71
CA MET A 94 1.15 -7.36 -11.01
C MET A 94 2.67 -7.43 -11.26
N VAL A 95 3.21 -8.64 -11.43
CA VAL A 95 4.59 -8.82 -11.90
C VAL A 95 4.74 -8.34 -13.35
N ALA A 96 3.80 -8.65 -14.23
CA ALA A 96 3.80 -8.13 -15.60
C ALA A 96 3.66 -6.60 -15.66
N PHE A 97 2.95 -5.99 -14.71
CA PHE A 97 2.92 -4.53 -14.54
C PHE A 97 4.28 -3.96 -14.11
N GLY A 98 5.10 -4.77 -13.44
CA GLY A 98 6.50 -4.50 -13.14
C GLY A 98 6.87 -4.55 -11.65
N PHE A 99 5.97 -4.96 -10.76
CA PHE A 99 6.35 -5.21 -9.37
C PHE A 99 7.30 -6.42 -9.29
N PRO A 100 8.25 -6.46 -8.35
CA PRO A 100 9.16 -7.59 -8.19
C PRO A 100 8.44 -8.86 -7.76
N MET A 101 7.27 -8.73 -7.13
CA MET A 101 6.48 -9.81 -6.56
C MET A 101 5.00 -9.44 -6.55
N GLY A 102 4.13 -10.41 -6.76
CA GLY A 102 2.68 -10.23 -6.66
C GLY A 102 2.20 -10.03 -5.21
N PRO A 103 0.99 -9.46 -5.02
CA PRO A 103 0.47 -9.13 -3.69
C PRO A 103 0.36 -10.33 -2.76
N PHE A 104 -0.04 -11.51 -3.25
CA PHE A 104 -0.27 -12.68 -2.41
C PHE A 104 1.03 -13.35 -2.02
N THR A 105 1.96 -13.46 -2.97
CA THR A 105 3.32 -13.94 -2.66
C THR A 105 3.98 -13.01 -1.63
N LEU A 106 3.76 -11.69 -1.72
CA LEU A 106 4.26 -10.73 -0.74
C LEU A 106 3.65 -10.97 0.65
N VAL A 107 2.32 -11.03 0.75
CA VAL A 107 1.61 -11.27 2.03
C VAL A 107 2.06 -12.56 2.70
N ASP A 108 2.17 -13.65 1.94
CA ASP A 108 2.56 -14.95 2.50
C ASP A 108 4.03 -14.95 2.98
N ASN A 109 4.92 -14.17 2.36
CA ASN A 109 6.30 -14.01 2.83
C ASN A 109 6.41 -13.12 4.07
N LEU A 110 5.63 -12.03 4.14
CA LEU A 110 5.61 -11.13 5.30
C LEU A 110 4.99 -11.80 6.53
N GLY A 111 4.01 -12.66 6.31
CA GLY A 111 3.15 -13.20 7.35
C GLY A 111 1.79 -12.53 7.30
N PHE A 112 0.77 -13.33 6.99
CA PHE A 112 -0.60 -12.85 6.85
C PHE A 112 -1.16 -12.26 8.16
N ASP A 113 -0.80 -12.84 9.31
CA ASP A 113 -1.15 -12.34 10.64
C ASP A 113 -0.61 -10.94 10.91
N VAL A 114 0.64 -10.67 10.51
CA VAL A 114 1.24 -9.33 10.63
C VAL A 114 0.50 -8.34 9.73
N CYS A 115 0.20 -8.72 8.50
CA CYS A 115 -0.56 -7.88 7.56
C CYS A 115 -1.95 -7.55 8.10
N ARG A 116 -2.64 -8.52 8.70
CA ARG A 116 -3.96 -8.32 9.33
C ARG A 116 -3.91 -7.30 10.46
N GLU A 117 -2.91 -7.38 11.34
CA GLU A 117 -2.77 -6.39 12.44
C GLU A 117 -2.58 -4.97 11.89
N VAL A 118 -1.76 -4.80 10.84
CA VAL A 118 -1.60 -3.49 10.18
C VAL A 118 -2.92 -3.01 9.59
N VAL A 119 -3.64 -3.88 8.88
CA VAL A 119 -4.94 -3.56 8.28
C VAL A 119 -5.96 -3.14 9.35
N ASN A 120 -5.99 -3.79 10.52
CA ASN A 120 -6.87 -3.42 11.63
C ASN A 120 -6.53 -2.03 12.19
N VAL A 121 -5.25 -1.71 12.37
CA VAL A 121 -4.79 -0.37 12.79
C VAL A 121 -5.23 0.71 11.79
N LEU A 122 -5.13 0.42 10.49
CA LEU A 122 -5.58 1.36 9.45
C LEU A 122 -7.09 1.49 9.39
N GLN A 123 -7.84 0.41 9.59
CA GLN A 123 -9.29 0.47 9.66
C GLN A 123 -9.75 1.33 10.84
N ASP A 124 -9.16 1.16 12.03
CA ASP A 124 -9.49 1.98 13.20
C ASP A 124 -9.20 3.46 12.94
N ALA A 125 -8.07 3.77 12.31
CA ALA A 125 -7.66 5.13 12.01
C ALA A 125 -8.47 5.82 10.90
N TYR A 126 -8.85 5.07 9.85
CA TYR A 126 -9.36 5.65 8.61
C TYR A 126 -10.78 5.19 8.23
N GLY A 127 -11.35 4.28 8.99
CA GLY A 127 -12.73 3.82 8.85
C GLY A 127 -13.01 3.05 7.56
N SER A 128 -14.17 3.33 6.95
CA SER A 128 -14.73 2.59 5.82
C SER A 128 -13.83 2.53 4.59
N ARG A 129 -12.96 3.52 4.37
CA ARG A 129 -12.03 3.52 3.23
C ARG A 129 -10.94 2.44 3.34
N MET A 130 -10.65 1.96 4.56
CA MET A 130 -9.67 0.91 4.88
C MET A 130 -10.35 -0.36 5.41
N GLN A 131 -11.64 -0.59 5.09
CA GLN A 131 -12.36 -1.77 5.55
C GLN A 131 -11.68 -3.06 5.03
N PRO A 132 -11.29 -4.00 5.91
CA PRO A 132 -10.66 -5.25 5.52
C PRO A 132 -11.62 -6.14 4.72
N ALA A 133 -11.09 -6.88 3.74
CA ALA A 133 -11.83 -7.95 3.08
C ALA A 133 -12.18 -9.07 4.09
N VAL A 134 -13.36 -9.68 3.94
CA VAL A 134 -13.84 -10.74 4.84
C VAL A 134 -12.95 -11.97 4.81
N ILE A 135 -12.31 -12.25 3.66
CA ILE A 135 -11.37 -13.36 3.52
C ILE A 135 -10.19 -13.25 4.49
N TRP A 136 -9.84 -12.04 4.96
CA TRP A 136 -8.74 -11.89 5.92
C TRP A 136 -9.04 -12.63 7.23
N GLU A 137 -10.22 -12.44 7.80
CA GLU A 137 -10.62 -13.12 9.04
C GLU A 137 -10.67 -14.64 8.86
N ARG A 138 -11.15 -15.12 7.70
CA ARG A 138 -11.22 -16.56 7.41
C ARG A 138 -9.84 -17.22 7.36
N LEU A 139 -8.86 -16.56 6.74
CA LEU A 139 -7.49 -17.09 6.69
C LEU A 139 -6.82 -17.07 8.06
N TYR A 140 -7.14 -16.07 8.89
CA TYR A 140 -6.66 -16.01 10.27
C TYR A 140 -7.19 -17.17 11.11
N ASP A 141 -8.50 -17.42 11.06
CA ASP A 141 -9.15 -18.53 11.79
C ASP A 141 -8.57 -19.90 11.40
N LEU A 142 -8.20 -20.06 10.14
CA LEU A 142 -7.55 -21.27 9.60
C LEU A 142 -6.04 -21.33 9.89
N GLN A 143 -5.49 -20.33 10.60
CA GLN A 143 -4.05 -20.21 10.91
C GLN A 143 -3.15 -20.23 9.68
N ARG A 144 -3.63 -19.67 8.57
CA ARG A 144 -2.93 -19.60 7.29
C ARG A 144 -2.05 -18.37 7.22
N PHE A 145 -0.95 -18.40 7.95
CA PHE A 145 -0.02 -17.28 8.13
C PHE A 145 1.05 -17.14 7.04
N GLY A 146 0.96 -17.86 5.93
CA GLY A 146 1.90 -17.80 4.80
C GLY A 146 3.01 -18.84 4.89
N VAL A 147 4.22 -18.46 4.47
CA VAL A 147 5.39 -19.36 4.39
C VAL A 147 5.69 -20.00 5.75
N LYS A 148 5.59 -19.23 6.83
CA LYS A 148 5.95 -19.68 8.19
C LYS A 148 5.03 -20.77 8.76
N SER A 149 3.78 -20.83 8.33
CA SER A 149 2.80 -21.86 8.72
C SER A 149 2.65 -22.96 7.66
N GLY A 150 3.39 -22.87 6.56
CA GLY A 150 3.26 -23.78 5.42
C GLY A 150 2.05 -23.53 4.52
N ALA A 151 1.23 -22.51 4.81
CA ALA A 151 -0.01 -22.21 4.11
C ALA A 151 -0.45 -20.76 4.33
N GLY A 152 -0.80 -20.06 3.25
CA GLY A 152 -1.37 -18.70 3.21
C GLY A 152 -2.42 -18.61 2.10
N PHE A 153 -2.24 -17.69 1.15
CA PHE A 153 -2.93 -17.75 -0.15
C PHE A 153 -2.37 -18.86 -1.06
N TYR A 154 -1.14 -19.30 -0.79
CA TYR A 154 -0.53 -20.47 -1.42
C TYR A 154 -0.22 -21.56 -0.39
N LEU A 155 0.04 -22.77 -0.88
CA LEU A 155 0.59 -23.87 -0.09
C LEU A 155 2.11 -23.89 -0.24
N TYR A 156 2.81 -24.19 0.85
CA TYR A 156 4.27 -24.23 0.94
C TYR A 156 4.76 -25.59 1.45
N GLY A 157 6.08 -25.82 1.35
CA GLY A 157 6.70 -27.09 1.74
C GLY A 157 6.28 -28.25 0.82
N GLU A 158 6.00 -29.42 1.40
CA GLU A 158 5.60 -30.62 0.65
C GLU A 158 4.28 -30.45 -0.12
N ARG A 159 3.46 -29.47 0.28
CA ARG A 159 2.18 -29.15 -0.33
C ARG A 159 2.28 -28.11 -1.45
N ALA A 160 3.47 -27.58 -1.72
CA ALA A 160 3.67 -26.56 -2.74
C ALA A 160 3.21 -27.03 -4.14
N GLY A 161 2.46 -26.17 -4.83
CA GLY A 161 1.91 -26.46 -6.16
C GLY A 161 0.70 -27.40 -6.18
N GLN A 162 0.26 -27.93 -5.04
CA GLN A 162 -0.95 -28.74 -4.96
C GLN A 162 -2.20 -27.84 -5.02
N PRO A 163 -3.34 -28.35 -5.54
CA PRO A 163 -4.61 -27.65 -5.46
C PRO A 163 -5.05 -27.44 -4.00
N ASP A 164 -5.38 -26.21 -3.64
CA ASP A 164 -5.84 -25.89 -2.29
C ASP A 164 -7.37 -25.97 -2.20
N GLN A 165 -7.89 -27.14 -1.84
CA GLN A 165 -9.34 -27.35 -1.72
C GLN A 165 -9.95 -26.51 -0.59
N GLU A 166 -9.25 -26.37 0.54
CA GLU A 166 -9.72 -25.61 1.71
C GLU A 166 -9.89 -24.12 1.37
N LEU A 167 -8.89 -23.50 0.74
CA LEU A 167 -8.98 -22.11 0.30
C LEU A 167 -10.08 -21.91 -0.74
N ASN A 168 -10.22 -22.85 -1.69
CA ASN A 168 -11.26 -22.80 -2.71
C ASN A 168 -12.67 -22.91 -2.11
N GLU A 169 -12.86 -23.69 -1.05
CA GLU A 169 -14.12 -23.80 -0.32
C GLU A 169 -14.45 -22.50 0.43
N VAL A 170 -13.46 -21.88 1.09
CA VAL A 170 -13.61 -20.57 1.72
C VAL A 170 -14.07 -19.53 0.69
N ILE A 171 -13.39 -19.44 -0.45
CA ILE A 171 -13.75 -18.50 -1.52
C ILE A 171 -15.16 -18.79 -2.04
N ARG A 172 -15.50 -20.05 -2.30
CA ARG A 172 -16.86 -20.44 -2.75
C ARG A 172 -17.93 -20.03 -1.74
N GLY A 173 -17.67 -20.22 -0.45
CA GLY A 173 -18.56 -19.82 0.63
C GLY A 173 -18.78 -18.31 0.67
N LEU A 174 -17.74 -17.50 0.50
CA LEU A 174 -17.84 -16.03 0.49
C LEU A 174 -18.58 -15.52 -0.75
N ARG A 175 -18.36 -16.12 -1.92
CA ARG A 175 -19.03 -15.75 -3.18
C ARG A 175 -20.53 -15.96 -3.15
N ALA A 176 -21.03 -16.96 -2.44
CA ALA A 176 -22.46 -17.25 -2.35
C ALA A 176 -23.29 -16.07 -1.81
N TYR A 177 -22.65 -15.13 -1.11
CA TYR A 177 -23.28 -13.96 -0.51
C TYR A 177 -23.02 -12.64 -1.26
N GLN A 178 -22.35 -12.68 -2.42
CA GLN A 178 -21.97 -11.47 -3.17
C GLN A 178 -22.69 -11.36 -4.53
N LYS A 179 -23.16 -10.16 -4.86
CA LYS A 179 -23.73 -9.84 -6.19
C LYS A 179 -22.59 -9.63 -7.20
N ALA A 180 -22.78 -10.22 -8.38
CA ALA A 180 -22.02 -10.06 -9.64
C ALA A 180 -20.49 -9.96 -9.51
N THR A 181 -19.79 -10.96 -10.08
CA THR A 181 -18.35 -10.89 -10.33
C THR A 181 -18.00 -9.68 -11.18
N SER A 182 -17.29 -8.74 -10.57
CA SER A 182 -16.67 -7.63 -11.29
C SER A 182 -15.28 -8.07 -11.77
N GLU A 183 -14.82 -7.56 -12.91
CA GLU A 183 -13.52 -7.91 -13.47
C GLU A 183 -12.38 -7.42 -12.55
N CYS A 184 -11.36 -8.26 -12.35
CA CYS A 184 -10.13 -7.86 -11.70
C CYS A 184 -9.16 -7.30 -12.75
N SER A 185 -8.72 -6.06 -12.59
CA SER A 185 -7.74 -5.42 -13.46
C SER A 185 -6.59 -4.84 -12.65
N VAL A 186 -5.46 -4.59 -13.31
CA VAL A 186 -4.31 -3.92 -12.68
C VAL A 186 -4.72 -2.56 -12.11
N ASN A 187 -5.53 -1.78 -12.85
CA ASN A 187 -6.02 -0.49 -12.37
C ASN A 187 -6.86 -0.61 -11.11
N ARG A 188 -7.66 -1.68 -10.96
CA ARG A 188 -8.45 -1.92 -9.76
C ARG A 188 -7.56 -2.01 -8.51
N LEU A 189 -6.37 -2.59 -8.64
CA LEU A 189 -5.41 -2.75 -7.55
C LEU A 189 -4.52 -1.50 -7.35
N VAL A 190 -4.11 -0.84 -8.43
CA VAL A 190 -3.17 0.31 -8.37
C VAL A 190 -3.88 1.63 -8.02
N LEU A 191 -5.13 1.84 -8.44
CA LEU A 191 -5.84 3.09 -8.17
C LEU A 191 -6.05 3.38 -6.68
N PRO A 192 -6.38 2.41 -5.80
CA PRO A 192 -6.41 2.64 -4.36
C PRO A 192 -5.06 3.11 -3.80
N MET A 193 -3.94 2.56 -4.30
CA MET A 193 -2.60 3.02 -3.91
C MET A 193 -2.35 4.46 -4.34
N ILE A 194 -2.67 4.80 -5.60
CA ILE A 194 -2.54 6.17 -6.12
C ILE A 194 -3.38 7.12 -5.26
N ASN A 195 -4.63 6.75 -5.00
CA ASN A 195 -5.54 7.57 -4.22
C ASN A 195 -5.05 7.79 -2.78
N GLU A 196 -4.48 6.76 -2.15
CA GLU A 196 -3.92 6.88 -0.79
C GLU A 196 -2.62 7.68 -0.79
N ALA A 197 -1.76 7.53 -1.81
CA ALA A 197 -0.58 8.36 -1.99
C ALA A 197 -0.96 9.86 -2.11
N ILE A 198 -2.04 10.18 -2.82
CA ILE A 198 -2.57 11.54 -2.94
C ILE A 198 -3.10 12.04 -1.59
N ARG A 199 -3.72 11.18 -0.78
CA ARG A 199 -4.17 11.53 0.58
C ARG A 199 -2.98 11.81 1.49
N CYS A 200 -1.89 11.04 1.38
CA CYS A 200 -0.65 11.33 2.11
C CYS A 200 -0.11 12.73 1.78
N LEU A 201 -0.21 13.19 0.53
CA LEU A 201 0.16 14.57 0.17
C LEU A 201 -0.81 15.61 0.75
N GLU A 202 -2.11 15.33 0.67
CA GLU A 202 -3.15 16.23 1.18
C GLU A 202 -3.05 16.43 2.70
N GLU A 203 -2.68 15.37 3.42
CA GLU A 203 -2.50 15.35 4.87
C GLU A 203 -1.07 15.76 5.28
N HIS A 204 -0.24 16.21 4.33
CA HIS A 204 1.14 16.66 4.55
C HIS A 204 2.02 15.59 5.23
N VAL A 205 1.82 14.31 4.92
CA VAL A 205 2.64 13.20 5.43
C VAL A 205 4.08 13.31 4.95
N CYS A 206 4.28 13.64 3.67
CA CYS A 206 5.60 13.88 3.07
C CYS A 206 5.45 14.64 1.72
N THR A 207 6.56 14.92 1.03
CA THR A 207 6.54 15.56 -0.29
C THR A 207 6.20 14.56 -1.41
N ALA A 208 5.81 15.06 -2.59
CA ALA A 208 5.56 14.22 -3.76
C ALA A 208 6.77 13.38 -4.19
N ALA A 209 7.98 13.96 -4.10
CA ALA A 209 9.21 13.26 -4.40
C ALA A 209 9.48 12.13 -3.39
N ASP A 210 9.22 12.38 -2.11
CA ASP A 210 9.37 11.40 -1.04
C ASP A 210 8.41 10.21 -1.19
N VAL A 211 7.15 10.47 -1.58
CA VAL A 211 6.18 9.40 -1.91
C VAL A 211 6.74 8.46 -2.96
N ASP A 212 7.20 9.01 -4.08
CA ASP A 212 7.70 8.20 -5.20
C ASP A 212 8.99 7.45 -4.84
N LEU A 213 9.92 8.12 -4.15
CA LEU A 213 11.14 7.49 -3.65
C LEU A 213 10.81 6.32 -2.70
N ALA A 214 9.91 6.53 -1.75
CA ALA A 214 9.54 5.52 -0.75
C ALA A 214 8.79 4.33 -1.39
N VAL A 215 7.87 4.58 -2.30
CA VAL A 215 7.11 3.51 -2.96
C VAL A 215 8.00 2.70 -3.91
N ILE A 216 8.98 3.33 -4.57
CA ILE A 216 9.99 2.62 -5.36
C ILE A 216 10.92 1.80 -4.45
N ALA A 217 11.54 2.44 -3.46
CA ALA A 217 12.59 1.81 -2.65
C ALA A 217 12.04 0.82 -1.60
N GLY A 218 10.80 1.00 -1.16
CA GLY A 218 10.13 0.20 -0.15
C GLY A 218 9.25 -0.90 -0.74
N LEU A 219 8.44 -0.59 -1.76
CA LEU A 219 7.49 -1.55 -2.36
C LEU A 219 7.98 -2.17 -3.68
N GLY A 220 9.06 -1.63 -4.25
CA GLY A 220 9.52 -2.06 -5.57
C GLY A 220 8.60 -1.62 -6.70
N PHE A 221 7.91 -0.48 -6.56
CA PHE A 221 7.10 0.06 -7.66
C PHE A 221 7.98 0.27 -8.91
N PRO A 222 7.47 -0.01 -10.12
CA PRO A 222 8.30 -0.03 -11.32
C PRO A 222 9.04 1.29 -11.56
N GLN A 223 10.38 1.26 -11.50
CA GLN A 223 11.21 2.45 -11.73
C GLN A 223 11.01 3.05 -13.12
N THR A 224 10.67 2.22 -14.11
CA THR A 224 10.34 2.64 -15.48
C THR A 224 9.12 3.56 -15.55
N LYS A 225 8.29 3.60 -14.49
CA LYS A 225 7.11 4.47 -14.36
C LYS A 225 7.38 5.70 -13.48
N GLY A 226 8.61 5.89 -13.01
CA GLY A 226 9.06 7.05 -12.24
C GLY A 226 8.60 7.12 -10.78
N GLY A 227 7.58 6.35 -10.40
CA GLY A 227 6.95 6.38 -9.07
C GLY A 227 5.43 6.36 -9.20
N ILE A 228 4.71 6.30 -8.09
CA ILE A 228 3.26 6.16 -8.13
C ILE A 228 2.54 7.45 -8.53
N LEU A 229 3.05 8.61 -8.11
CA LEU A 229 2.53 9.92 -8.48
C LEU A 229 2.98 10.33 -9.88
N HIS A 230 4.23 10.03 -10.26
CA HIS A 230 4.67 10.16 -11.65
C HIS A 230 3.84 9.30 -12.61
N TYR A 231 3.50 8.07 -12.20
CA TYR A 231 2.61 7.20 -12.97
C TYR A 231 1.19 7.78 -13.08
N ALA A 232 0.66 8.37 -12.00
CA ALA A 232 -0.64 9.06 -12.05
C ALA A 232 -0.61 10.26 -13.02
N ASP A 233 0.47 11.05 -13.03
CA ASP A 233 0.65 12.15 -13.97
C ASP A 233 0.86 11.67 -15.42
N GLU A 234 1.43 10.49 -15.63
CA GLU A 234 1.58 9.86 -16.94
C GLU A 234 0.24 9.34 -17.49
N VAL A 235 -0.57 8.68 -16.64
CA VAL A 235 -1.94 8.25 -16.98
C VAL A 235 -2.86 9.45 -17.22
N GLY A 236 -2.61 10.55 -16.50
CA GLY A 236 -3.37 11.78 -16.55
C GLY A 236 -4.42 11.84 -15.44
N LEU A 237 -4.38 12.93 -14.66
CA LEU A 237 -5.24 13.09 -13.47
C LEU A 237 -6.75 13.05 -13.76
N PRO A 238 -7.27 13.56 -14.89
CA PRO A 238 -8.68 13.39 -15.25
C PRO A 238 -9.08 11.93 -15.43
N THR A 239 -8.21 11.12 -16.04
CA THR A 239 -8.43 9.68 -16.24
C THR A 239 -8.46 8.96 -14.89
N VAL A 240 -7.47 9.21 -14.03
CA VAL A 240 -7.40 8.65 -12.67
C VAL A 240 -8.67 9.00 -11.88
N LEU A 241 -9.10 10.27 -11.92
CA LEU A 241 -10.31 10.72 -11.23
C LEU A 241 -11.57 10.01 -11.75
N SER A 242 -11.72 9.92 -13.07
CA SER A 242 -12.86 9.24 -13.71
C SER A 242 -12.93 7.76 -13.34
N GLU A 243 -11.80 7.05 -13.36
CA GLU A 243 -11.75 5.64 -12.98
C GLU A 243 -12.05 5.41 -11.50
N LEU A 244 -11.51 6.25 -10.61
CA LEU A 244 -11.84 6.21 -9.17
C LEU A 244 -13.34 6.44 -8.95
N GLN A 245 -13.95 7.42 -9.63
CA GLN A 245 -15.38 7.67 -9.53
C GLN A 245 -16.21 6.48 -10.03
N ARG A 246 -15.82 5.87 -11.15
CA ARG A 246 -16.47 4.66 -11.68
C ARG A 246 -16.36 3.51 -10.69
N PHE A 247 -15.19 3.27 -10.12
CA PHE A 247 -15.01 2.21 -9.14
C PHE A 247 -15.70 2.50 -7.80
N ALA A 248 -15.78 3.76 -7.37
CA ALA A 248 -16.54 4.14 -6.18
C ALA A 248 -18.04 3.83 -6.30
N GLN A 249 -18.63 3.91 -7.50
CA GLN A 249 -20.02 3.49 -7.72
C GLN A 249 -20.23 1.99 -7.52
N SER A 250 -19.25 1.17 -7.93
CA SER A 250 -19.34 -0.29 -7.84
C SER A 250 -18.89 -0.85 -6.48
N PHE A 251 -17.90 -0.23 -5.86
CA PHE A 251 -17.15 -0.77 -4.72
C PHE A 251 -17.16 0.11 -3.48
N GLY A 252 -17.77 1.29 -3.57
CA GLY A 252 -17.98 2.19 -2.45
C GLY A 252 -16.74 2.98 -2.03
N ASP A 253 -16.68 3.29 -0.74
CA ASP A 253 -15.86 4.35 -0.16
C ASP A 253 -14.34 4.16 -0.34
N ARG A 254 -13.86 2.91 -0.42
CA ARG A 254 -12.43 2.61 -0.63
C ARG A 254 -11.86 3.14 -1.95
N PHE A 255 -12.71 3.42 -2.94
CA PHE A 255 -12.32 4.08 -4.20
C PHE A 255 -12.71 5.56 -4.25
N TRP A 256 -13.26 6.12 -3.18
CA TRP A 256 -13.70 7.51 -3.18
C TRP A 256 -12.50 8.45 -3.45
N PRO A 257 -12.54 9.26 -4.53
CA PRO A 257 -11.39 10.05 -4.93
C PRO A 257 -11.00 11.08 -3.88
N ALA A 258 -9.70 11.17 -3.61
CA ALA A 258 -9.10 12.15 -2.71
C ALA A 258 -9.50 13.59 -3.13
N PRO A 259 -9.90 14.46 -2.19
CA PRO A 259 -10.25 15.85 -2.51
C PRO A 259 -9.14 16.61 -3.25
N LEU A 260 -7.86 16.38 -2.92
CA LEU A 260 -6.72 16.97 -3.63
C LEU A 260 -6.70 16.62 -5.12
N LEU A 261 -7.02 15.38 -5.50
CA LEU A 261 -7.11 14.97 -6.90
C LEU A 261 -8.18 15.79 -7.64
N LYS A 262 -9.38 15.92 -7.03
CA LYS A 262 -10.47 16.72 -7.60
C LYS A 262 -10.06 18.19 -7.78
N ARG A 263 -9.39 18.78 -6.78
CA ARG A 263 -8.88 20.16 -6.83
C ARG A 263 -7.84 20.35 -7.94
N LYS A 264 -6.88 19.42 -8.09
CA LYS A 264 -5.87 19.48 -9.15
C LYS A 264 -6.49 19.39 -10.54
N VAL A 265 -7.43 18.46 -10.75
CA VAL A 265 -8.17 18.35 -12.02
C VAL A 265 -8.97 19.63 -12.30
N ALA A 266 -9.68 20.17 -11.30
CA ALA A 266 -10.41 21.44 -11.47
C ALA A 266 -9.49 22.63 -11.80
N ALA A 267 -8.24 22.61 -11.33
CA ALA A 267 -7.22 23.61 -11.62
C ALA A 267 -6.49 23.42 -12.96
N GLY A 268 -6.85 22.39 -13.75
CA GLY A 268 -6.19 22.11 -15.03
C GLY A 268 -4.84 21.41 -14.92
N HIS A 269 -4.50 20.87 -13.74
CA HIS A 269 -3.27 20.10 -13.55
C HIS A 269 -3.50 18.67 -14.03
N PHE A 270 -3.35 18.42 -15.33
CA PHE A 270 -3.67 17.12 -15.95
C PHE A 270 -2.50 16.15 -16.04
N GLY A 271 -1.39 16.43 -15.37
CA GLY A 271 -0.18 15.61 -15.42
C GLY A 271 0.69 15.98 -16.62
N ARG A 272 1.35 14.99 -17.23
CA ARG A 272 2.33 15.20 -18.31
C ARG A 272 1.74 15.93 -19.50
N GLN A 273 0.48 15.65 -19.86
CA GLN A 273 -0.18 16.29 -21.01
C GLN A 273 -0.32 17.82 -20.84
N ALA A 274 -0.61 18.28 -19.61
CA ALA A 274 -0.71 19.71 -19.30
C ALA A 274 0.62 20.31 -18.80
N LYS A 275 1.71 19.54 -18.86
CA LYS A 275 3.02 19.87 -18.28
C LYS A 275 2.99 20.19 -16.78
N ARG A 276 1.91 19.83 -16.09
CA ARG A 276 1.67 20.16 -14.70
C ARG A 276 0.66 19.19 -14.07
N GLY A 277 1.05 18.56 -12.97
CA GLY A 277 0.27 17.56 -12.25
C GLY A 277 0.56 17.58 -10.75
N PHE A 278 1.04 16.47 -10.23
CA PHE A 278 1.79 16.40 -8.97
C PHE A 278 3.21 16.97 -9.13
N PHE A 279 3.78 16.82 -10.32
CA PHE A 279 5.05 17.41 -10.71
C PHE A 279 4.88 18.41 -11.86
N ASP A 280 5.90 19.25 -12.07
CA ASP A 280 5.99 20.14 -13.23
C ASP A 280 6.89 19.49 -14.29
N TYR A 281 6.51 19.58 -15.56
CA TYR A 281 7.21 18.94 -16.69
C TYR A 281 7.68 19.98 -17.71
N PRO A 282 8.80 19.74 -18.40
CA PRO A 282 9.35 20.66 -19.40
C PRO A 282 8.46 20.83 -20.65
#